data_AF-A0A1H6B6Z2-F1
#
_entry.id   AF-A0A1H6B6Z2-F1
#
_cell.length_a   1.000
_cell.length_b   1.000
_cell.length_c   1.000
_cell.angle_alpha   90.00
_cell.angle_beta   90.00
_cell.angle_gamma   90.00
#
_symmetry.space_group_name_H-M   'P 1'
#
loop_
_entity.id
_entity.type
_entity.pdbx_description
1 polymer ?
#
loop_
_entity_poly.entity_id
_entity_poly.type
_entity_poly.pdbx_seq_one_letter_code
_entity_poly.pdbx_strand_id
1 'polypeptide(L)'
;MSETAGTIIKLLAALTSPKACVKYITVAVTLLISWKYLEPVISETQISKEQLSIVLLLLGVGCGSLVGQAISWAAELLWKQHKSKKEAALKQEMELEEAKREGIEKEQKEKLLLTKIQSSFEHLHFEQKSTLRKLTLKNETLDLSESNNSALEKNGYIQRLVHVRVTDYLTQINPLISHFIKEQWSAEKESKVKSFLEYNYHAEKLLELLEEDNQDKDFPVDKEVLKSTSRYSEGVRGQDDDRENSTGYWLWFEDYLLEEFEKKTGKSYVDEAFISLQRITGDEVTA
;
A
#
# COMPACT_ATOMS: atom_id res chain seq x y z
N MET A 1 -57.57 45.64 35.10
CA MET A 1 -57.07 44.25 35.21
C MET A 1 -56.33 43.76 33.94
N SER A 2 -55.67 44.63 33.16
CA SER A 2 -54.96 44.26 31.90
C SER A 2 -53.43 44.14 32.06
N GLU A 3 -52.82 45.00 32.89
CA GLU A 3 -51.35 45.08 33.02
C GLU A 3 -50.72 43.89 33.76
N THR A 4 -51.41 43.34 34.76
CA THR A 4 -50.92 42.21 35.56
C THR A 4 -50.82 40.94 34.72
N ALA A 5 -51.82 40.67 33.87
CA ALA A 5 -51.83 39.55 32.95
C ALA A 5 -50.75 39.68 31.88
N GLY A 6 -50.56 40.88 31.31
CA GLY A 6 -49.48 41.17 30.36
C GLY A 6 -48.08 40.98 30.96
N THR A 7 -47.91 41.29 32.25
CA THR A 7 -46.65 41.10 32.97
C THR A 7 -46.37 39.63 33.25
N ILE A 8 -47.39 38.85 33.61
CA ILE A 8 -47.30 37.39 33.79
C ILE A 8 -46.94 36.70 32.47
N ILE A 9 -47.54 37.11 31.35
CA ILE A 9 -47.20 36.57 30.02
C ILE A 9 -45.76 36.93 29.62
N LYS A 10 -45.29 38.15 29.91
CA LYS A 10 -43.89 38.54 29.66
C LYS A 10 -42.91 37.74 30.52
N LEU A 11 -43.24 37.44 31.78
CA LEU A 11 -42.44 36.58 32.66
C LEU A 11 -42.41 35.13 32.14
N LEU A 12 -43.55 34.57 31.73
CA LEU A 12 -43.64 33.25 31.11
C LEU A 12 -42.86 33.17 29.80
N ALA A 13 -42.95 34.20 28.95
CA ALA A 13 -42.17 34.28 27.72
C ALA A 13 -40.67 34.41 28.01
N ALA A 14 -40.27 35.13 29.06
CA ALA A 14 -38.88 35.25 29.46
C ALA A 14 -38.32 33.95 30.08
N LEU A 15 -39.17 33.09 30.65
CA LEU A 15 -38.81 31.76 31.18
C LEU A 15 -38.50 30.72 30.09
N THR A 16 -38.74 31.02 28.81
CA THR A 16 -38.46 30.10 27.69
C THR A 16 -36.96 29.88 27.43
N SER A 17 -36.10 30.80 27.90
CA SER A 17 -34.65 30.59 27.91
C SER A 17 -34.21 30.01 29.24
N PRO A 18 -33.51 28.86 29.28
CA PRO A 18 -32.99 28.27 30.53
C PRO A 18 -32.14 29.25 31.34
N LYS A 19 -31.37 30.11 30.67
CA LYS A 19 -30.54 31.13 31.29
C LYS A 19 -31.36 32.23 31.97
N ALA A 20 -32.43 32.68 31.30
CA ALA A 20 -33.34 33.65 31.88
C ALA A 20 -34.14 33.02 33.05
N CYS A 21 -34.54 31.76 32.92
CA CYS A 21 -35.24 31.02 33.95
C CYS A 21 -34.43 30.91 35.26
N VAL A 22 -33.16 30.50 35.18
CA VAL A 22 -32.26 30.44 36.35
C VAL A 22 -32.15 31.80 37.03
N LYS A 23 -32.00 32.89 36.25
CA LYS A 23 -31.92 34.26 36.79
C LYS A 23 -33.19 34.72 37.48
N TYR A 24 -34.36 34.47 36.90
CA TYR A 24 -35.63 34.88 37.52
C TYR A 24 -35.92 34.07 38.79
N ILE A 25 -35.59 32.78 38.81
CA ILE A 25 -35.70 31.94 40.01
C ILE A 25 -34.75 32.46 41.10
N THR A 26 -33.48 32.73 40.80
CA THR A 26 -32.54 33.26 41.80
C THR A 26 -32.95 34.64 42.30
N VAL A 27 -33.44 35.52 41.44
CA VAL A 27 -33.99 36.82 41.85
C VAL A 27 -35.19 36.64 42.79
N ALA A 28 -36.13 35.75 42.49
CA ALA A 28 -37.28 35.48 43.34
C ALA A 28 -36.87 34.92 44.71
N VAL A 29 -35.94 33.95 44.75
CA VAL A 29 -35.42 33.39 46.00
C VAL A 29 -34.67 34.44 46.81
N THR A 30 -33.86 35.28 46.17
CA THR A 30 -33.06 36.29 46.86
C THR A 30 -33.92 37.44 47.39
N LEU A 31 -35.00 37.80 46.68
CA LEU A 31 -36.03 38.71 47.18
C LEU A 31 -36.73 38.15 48.42
N LEU A 32 -37.14 36.88 48.41
CA LEU A 32 -37.74 36.23 49.58
C LEU A 32 -36.78 36.19 50.79
N ILE A 33 -35.50 35.92 50.55
CA ILE A 33 -34.46 35.96 51.60
C ILE A 33 -34.27 37.39 52.12
N SER A 34 -34.27 38.38 51.23
CA SER A 34 -34.13 39.80 51.60
C SER A 34 -35.30 40.26 52.47
N TRP A 35 -36.53 39.92 52.11
CA TRP A 35 -37.70 40.19 52.96
C TRP A 35 -37.63 39.46 54.30
N LYS A 36 -37.26 38.18 54.32
CA LYS A 36 -37.28 37.40 55.57
C LYS A 36 -36.16 37.77 56.55
N TYR A 37 -34.97 38.11 56.05
CA TYR A 37 -33.77 38.25 56.88
C TYR A 37 -33.17 39.67 56.90
N LEU A 38 -33.29 40.46 55.82
CA LEU A 38 -32.78 41.84 55.80
C LEU A 38 -33.80 42.86 56.32
N GLU A 39 -35.10 42.64 56.11
CA GLU A 39 -36.15 43.54 56.61
C GLU A 39 -36.05 43.85 58.11
N PRO A 40 -35.92 42.87 59.02
CA PRO A 40 -35.78 43.17 60.45
C PRO A 40 -34.49 43.96 60.76
N VAL A 41 -33.38 43.68 60.08
CA VAL A 41 -32.09 44.34 60.31
C VAL A 41 -32.09 45.80 59.83
N ILE A 42 -32.75 46.09 58.71
CA ILE A 42 -32.80 47.45 58.17
C ILE A 42 -33.92 48.26 58.84
N SER A 43 -34.97 47.63 59.37
CA SER A 43 -36.03 48.33 60.12
C SER A 43 -35.54 49.01 61.41
N GLU A 44 -34.37 48.64 61.92
CA GLU A 44 -33.68 49.32 63.04
C GLU A 44 -33.05 50.67 62.64
N THR A 45 -32.87 50.90 61.33
CA THR A 45 -32.47 52.21 60.80
C THR A 45 -33.73 53.07 60.62
N GLN A 46 -33.70 54.35 61.02
CA GLN A 46 -34.85 55.28 60.99
C GLN A 46 -35.28 55.69 59.55
N ILE A 47 -35.47 54.72 58.67
CA ILE A 47 -35.85 54.89 57.27
C ILE A 47 -37.38 54.73 57.13
N SER A 48 -38.00 55.50 56.24
CA SER A 48 -39.43 55.37 55.97
C SER A 48 -39.76 54.01 55.31
N LYS A 49 -40.93 53.43 55.61
CA LYS A 49 -41.34 52.10 55.11
C LYS A 49 -41.31 51.97 53.58
N GLU A 50 -41.55 53.07 52.86
CA GLU A 50 -41.49 53.10 51.39
C GLU A 50 -40.04 53.01 50.88
N GLN A 51 -39.12 53.75 51.50
CA GLN A 51 -37.69 53.70 51.17
C GLN A 51 -37.08 52.33 51.51
N LEU A 52 -37.48 51.75 52.65
CA LEU A 52 -37.09 50.40 53.07
C LEU A 52 -37.47 49.35 52.00
N SER A 53 -38.70 49.42 51.49
CA SER A 53 -39.20 48.49 50.48
C SER A 53 -38.44 48.61 49.17
N ILE A 54 -38.10 49.83 48.73
CA ILE A 54 -37.31 50.07 47.51
C ILE A 54 -35.88 49.53 47.66
N VAL A 55 -35.25 49.76 48.82
CA VAL A 55 -33.88 49.29 49.12
C VAL A 55 -33.82 47.76 49.13
N LEU A 56 -34.77 47.09 49.80
CA LEU A 56 -34.86 45.63 49.81
C LEU A 56 -35.07 45.04 48.41
N LEU A 57 -35.87 45.72 47.58
CA LEU A 57 -36.14 45.29 46.21
C LEU A 57 -34.88 45.43 45.33
N LEU A 58 -34.15 46.53 45.46
CA LEU A 58 -32.87 46.74 44.75
C LEU A 58 -31.80 45.72 45.19
N LEU A 59 -31.67 45.45 46.49
CA LEU A 59 -30.74 44.46 47.03
C LEU A 59 -31.10 43.04 46.57
N GLY A 60 -32.36 42.64 46.72
CA GLY A 60 -32.83 41.31 46.34
C GLY A 60 -32.69 41.04 44.84
N VAL A 61 -33.08 42.01 44.00
CA VAL A 61 -32.93 41.90 42.54
C VAL A 61 -31.47 41.94 42.12
N GLY A 62 -30.67 42.84 42.70
CA GLY A 62 -29.24 42.99 42.40
C GLY A 62 -28.44 41.72 42.74
N CYS A 63 -28.52 41.27 44.00
CA CYS A 63 -27.84 40.06 44.45
C CYS A 63 -28.34 38.81 43.72
N GLY A 64 -29.66 38.67 43.54
CA GLY A 64 -30.23 37.51 42.85
C GLY A 64 -29.87 37.44 41.36
N SER A 65 -29.67 38.59 40.70
CA SER A 65 -29.18 38.66 39.32
C SER A 65 -27.71 38.23 39.21
N LEU A 66 -26.86 38.67 40.15
CA LEU A 66 -25.45 38.27 40.21
C LEU A 66 -25.29 36.76 40.43
N VAL A 67 -26.03 36.20 41.39
CA VAL A 67 -26.03 34.76 41.67
C VAL A 67 -26.55 33.96 40.48
N GLY A 68 -27.65 34.39 39.86
CA GLY A 68 -28.21 33.75 38.67
C GLY A 68 -27.25 33.77 37.48
N GLN A 69 -26.50 34.86 37.30
CA GLN A 69 -25.46 34.97 36.27
C GLN A 69 -24.29 34.01 36.56
N ALA A 70 -23.85 33.89 37.82
CA ALA A 70 -22.77 32.98 38.21
C ALA A 70 -23.14 31.51 37.97
N ILE A 71 -24.35 31.10 38.35
CA ILE A 71 -24.85 29.73 38.13
C ILE A 71 -24.96 29.42 36.63
N SER A 72 -25.51 30.36 35.86
CA SER A 72 -25.63 30.20 34.40
C SER A 72 -24.27 30.01 33.74
N TRP A 73 -23.25 30.76 34.19
CA TRP A 73 -21.90 30.67 33.63
C TRP A 73 -21.21 29.36 34.00
N ALA A 74 -21.36 28.88 35.24
CA ALA A 74 -20.85 27.59 35.67
C ALA A 74 -21.49 26.43 34.86
N ALA A 75 -22.81 26.49 34.64
CA ALA A 75 -23.52 25.51 33.84
C ALA A 75 -23.05 25.50 32.37
N GLU A 76 -22.85 26.69 31.76
CA GLU A 76 -22.30 26.81 30.40
C GLU A 76 -20.89 26.22 30.28
N LEU A 77 -20.03 26.43 31.28
CA LEU A 77 -18.67 25.89 31.29
C LEU A 77 -18.67 24.35 31.36
N LEU A 78 -19.46 23.77 32.27
CA LEU A 78 -19.60 22.31 32.39
C LEU A 78 -20.18 21.70 31.11
N TRP A 79 -21.18 22.34 30.52
CA TRP A 79 -21.77 21.89 29.27
C TRP A 79 -20.76 21.93 28.11
N LYS A 80 -19.98 23.00 27.99
CA LYS A 80 -18.92 23.10 26.97
C LYS A 80 -17.87 22.01 27.13
N GLN A 81 -17.41 21.73 28.35
CA GLN A 81 -16.46 20.66 28.60
C GLN A 81 -17.02 19.27 28.26
N HIS A 82 -18.28 19.01 28.64
CA HIS A 82 -18.91 17.72 28.35
C HIS A 82 -19.13 17.53 26.83
N LYS A 83 -19.62 18.57 26.15
CA LYS A 83 -19.81 18.57 24.70
C LYS A 83 -18.48 18.38 23.96
N SER A 84 -17.42 19.08 24.36
CA SER A 84 -16.08 18.94 23.80
C SER A 84 -15.53 17.51 23.93
N LYS A 85 -15.66 16.87 25.09
CA LYS A 85 -15.21 15.49 25.29
C LYS A 85 -15.98 14.50 24.40
N LYS A 86 -17.30 14.69 24.29
CA LYS A 86 -18.15 13.83 23.46
C LYS A 86 -17.83 13.98 21.97
N GLU A 87 -17.61 15.20 21.50
CA GLU A 87 -17.20 15.48 20.12
C GLU A 87 -15.80 14.92 19.81
N ALA A 88 -14.86 15.00 20.75
CA ALA A 88 -13.52 14.44 20.59
C ALA A 88 -13.55 12.90 20.50
N ALA A 89 -14.35 12.24 21.36
CA ALA A 89 -14.53 10.79 21.32
C ALA A 89 -15.15 10.33 19.99
N LEU A 90 -16.18 11.05 19.50
CA LEU A 90 -16.81 10.74 18.22
C LEU A 90 -15.82 10.89 17.05
N LYS A 91 -14.99 11.93 17.05
CA LYS A 91 -13.95 12.12 16.03
C LYS A 91 -12.94 10.99 16.02
N GLN A 92 -12.45 10.58 17.19
CA GLN A 92 -11.52 9.44 17.30
C GLN A 92 -12.13 8.14 16.80
N GLU A 93 -13.42 7.90 17.07
CA GLU A 93 -14.11 6.70 16.59
C GLU A 93 -14.23 6.71 15.06
N MET A 94 -14.58 7.85 14.46
CA MET A 94 -14.63 8.00 13.00
C MET A 94 -13.24 7.82 12.36
N GLU A 95 -12.19 8.43 12.91
CA GLU A 95 -10.81 8.28 12.43
C GLU A 95 -10.35 6.80 12.50
N LEU A 96 -10.73 6.10 13.57
CA LEU A 96 -10.43 4.67 13.72
C LEU A 96 -11.21 3.82 12.71
N GLU A 97 -12.48 4.11 12.47
CA GLU A 97 -13.28 3.41 11.46
C GLU A 97 -12.77 3.67 10.05
N GLU A 98 -12.37 4.90 9.73
CA GLU A 98 -11.80 5.27 8.43
C GLU A 98 -10.46 4.55 8.21
N ALA A 99 -9.55 4.56 9.19
CA ALA A 99 -8.30 3.81 9.12
C ALA A 99 -8.51 2.29 8.96
N LYS A 100 -9.54 1.73 9.61
CA LYS A 100 -9.92 0.32 9.42
C LYS A 100 -10.44 0.06 8.01
N ARG A 101 -11.29 0.93 7.47
CA ARG A 101 -11.80 0.81 6.09
C ARG A 101 -10.66 0.91 5.08
N GLU A 102 -9.78 1.88 5.23
CA GLU A 102 -8.59 2.04 4.39
C GLU A 102 -7.68 0.80 4.46
N GLY A 103 -7.50 0.22 5.65
CA GLY A 103 -6.76 -1.03 5.84
C GLY A 103 -7.38 -2.20 5.08
N ILE A 104 -8.70 -2.38 5.17
CA ILE A 104 -9.43 -3.43 4.47
C ILE A 104 -9.37 -3.22 2.95
N GLU A 105 -9.59 -2.00 2.48
CA GLU A 105 -9.51 -1.68 1.04
C GLU A 105 -8.12 -1.91 0.48
N LYS A 106 -7.08 -1.55 1.25
CA LYS A 106 -5.69 -1.80 0.88
C LYS A 106 -5.44 -3.31 0.77
N GLU A 107 -5.78 -4.09 1.78
CA GLU A 107 -5.61 -5.54 1.77
C GLU A 107 -6.36 -6.20 0.60
N GLN A 108 -7.57 -5.73 0.29
CA GLN A 108 -8.34 -6.20 -0.86
C GLN A 108 -7.65 -5.89 -2.19
N LYS A 109 -7.12 -4.67 -2.35
CA LYS A 109 -6.35 -4.27 -3.55
C LYS A 109 -5.07 -5.11 -3.70
N GLU A 110 -4.37 -5.37 -2.61
CA GLU A 110 -3.16 -6.20 -2.59
C GLU A 110 -3.46 -7.64 -3.00
N LYS A 111 -4.51 -8.26 -2.43
CA LYS A 111 -4.97 -9.60 -2.83
C LYS A 111 -5.39 -9.65 -4.30
N LEU A 112 -6.13 -8.64 -4.76
CA LEU A 112 -6.60 -8.58 -6.13
C LEU A 112 -5.44 -8.47 -7.13
N LEU A 113 -4.40 -7.71 -6.80
CA LEU A 113 -3.19 -7.61 -7.62
C LEU A 113 -2.50 -8.98 -7.74
N LEU A 114 -2.32 -9.68 -6.61
CA LEU A 114 -1.68 -10.99 -6.59
C LEU A 114 -2.47 -12.02 -7.42
N THR A 115 -3.79 -12.09 -7.22
CA THR A 115 -4.67 -12.97 -8.01
C THR A 115 -4.60 -12.66 -9.50
N LYS A 116 -4.53 -11.38 -9.85
CA LYS A 116 -4.48 -10.92 -11.25
C LYS A 116 -3.17 -11.32 -11.92
N ILE A 117 -2.02 -11.15 -11.27
CA ILE A 117 -0.75 -11.60 -11.86
C ILE A 117 -0.72 -13.13 -11.96
N GLN A 118 -1.20 -13.86 -10.95
CA GLN A 118 -1.22 -15.33 -10.96
C GLN A 118 -2.00 -15.89 -12.15
N SER A 119 -3.18 -15.33 -12.45
CA SER A 119 -4.01 -15.80 -13.57
C SER A 119 -3.54 -15.31 -14.94
N SER A 120 -2.83 -14.18 -15.02
CA SER A 120 -2.39 -13.61 -16.29
C SER A 120 -0.94 -13.95 -16.66
N PHE A 121 -0.14 -14.45 -15.72
CA PHE A 121 1.31 -14.63 -15.90
C PHE A 121 1.64 -15.52 -17.11
N GLU A 122 0.95 -16.64 -17.29
CA GLU A 122 1.19 -17.55 -18.42
C GLU A 122 0.97 -16.87 -19.77
N HIS A 123 0.01 -15.95 -19.83
CA HIS A 123 -0.37 -15.20 -21.03
C HIS A 123 0.48 -13.96 -21.29
N LEU A 124 1.39 -13.59 -20.38
CA LEU A 124 2.33 -12.50 -20.62
C LEU A 124 3.29 -12.84 -21.76
N HIS A 125 3.61 -11.85 -22.57
CA HIS A 125 4.62 -11.98 -23.61
C HIS A 125 6.00 -12.27 -23.01
N PHE A 126 6.86 -12.91 -23.78
CA PHE A 126 8.23 -13.24 -23.38
C PHE A 126 8.99 -11.99 -22.88
N GLU A 127 8.89 -10.87 -23.59
CA GLU A 127 9.53 -9.60 -23.24
C GLU A 127 9.03 -9.09 -21.87
N GLN A 128 7.72 -9.16 -21.62
CA GLN A 128 7.12 -8.77 -20.34
C GLN A 128 7.62 -9.65 -19.18
N LYS A 129 7.67 -10.97 -19.40
CA LYS A 129 8.22 -11.92 -18.42
C LYS A 129 9.70 -11.63 -18.15
N SER A 130 10.47 -11.36 -19.21
CA SER A 130 11.90 -11.00 -19.11
C SER A 130 12.10 -9.72 -18.29
N THR A 131 11.34 -8.66 -18.57
CA THR A 131 11.37 -7.42 -17.80
C THR A 131 11.04 -7.65 -16.32
N LEU A 132 9.98 -8.40 -16.01
CA LEU A 132 9.62 -8.71 -14.62
C LEU A 132 10.73 -9.50 -13.91
N ARG A 133 11.38 -10.44 -14.59
CA ARG A 133 12.51 -11.22 -14.06
C ARG A 133 13.69 -10.30 -13.71
N LYS A 134 14.12 -9.44 -14.63
CA LYS A 134 15.23 -8.49 -14.40
C LYS A 134 14.94 -7.56 -13.22
N LEU A 135 13.70 -7.07 -13.14
CA LEU A 135 13.25 -6.22 -12.03
C LEU A 135 13.19 -6.94 -10.66
N THR A 136 13.22 -8.28 -10.63
CA THR A 136 13.34 -9.02 -9.36
C THR A 136 14.76 -9.01 -8.78
N LEU A 137 15.76 -8.72 -9.62
CA LEU A 137 17.17 -8.70 -9.26
C LEU A 137 17.63 -7.29 -8.90
N LYS A 138 17.21 -6.30 -9.70
CA LYS A 138 17.60 -4.89 -9.52
C LYS A 138 16.57 -3.96 -10.15
N ASN A 139 16.59 -2.70 -9.73
CA ASN A 139 15.82 -1.66 -10.40
C ASN A 139 16.46 -1.35 -11.75
N GLU A 140 15.63 -1.16 -12.78
CA GLU A 140 16.09 -0.88 -14.15
C GLU A 140 15.37 0.33 -14.75
N THR A 141 16.08 1.03 -15.63
CA THR A 141 15.50 2.10 -16.43
C THR A 141 14.77 1.49 -17.62
N LEU A 142 13.47 1.77 -17.73
CA LEU A 142 12.61 1.27 -18.80
C LEU A 142 11.97 2.43 -19.55
N ASP A 143 11.88 2.30 -20.87
CA ASP A 143 11.07 3.17 -21.71
C ASP A 143 9.60 2.78 -21.54
N LEU A 144 8.81 3.66 -20.91
CA LEU A 144 7.38 3.44 -20.66
C LEU A 144 6.50 3.90 -21.83
N SER A 145 7.08 4.35 -22.95
CA SER A 145 6.34 4.49 -24.21
C SER A 145 6.17 3.15 -24.92
N GLU A 146 7.02 2.16 -24.60
CA GLU A 146 6.91 0.80 -25.13
C GLU A 146 5.62 0.14 -24.62
N SER A 147 4.91 -0.55 -25.51
CA SER A 147 3.63 -1.21 -25.19
C SER A 147 3.78 -2.26 -24.08
N ASN A 148 4.87 -3.03 -24.09
CA ASN A 148 5.13 -4.06 -23.07
C ASN A 148 5.29 -3.45 -21.68
N ASN A 149 6.18 -2.47 -21.53
CA ASN A 149 6.47 -1.85 -20.23
C ASN A 149 5.30 -1.01 -19.73
N SER A 150 4.64 -0.26 -20.62
CA SER A 150 3.45 0.51 -20.27
C SER A 150 2.29 -0.38 -19.81
N ALA A 151 2.13 -1.57 -20.39
CA ALA A 151 1.14 -2.54 -19.93
C ALA A 151 1.47 -3.07 -18.53
N LEU A 152 2.73 -3.42 -18.25
CA LEU A 152 3.15 -3.86 -16.92
C LEU A 152 2.87 -2.79 -15.85
N GLU A 153 3.13 -1.52 -16.19
CA GLU A 153 2.90 -0.40 -15.30
C GLU A 153 1.40 -0.13 -15.06
N LYS A 154 0.60 -0.06 -16.12
CA LYS A 154 -0.87 0.14 -16.01
C LYS A 154 -1.55 -0.96 -15.21
N ASN A 155 -1.01 -2.17 -15.24
CA ASN A 155 -1.52 -3.28 -14.45
C ASN A 155 -1.02 -3.29 -13.00
N GLY A 156 -0.12 -2.37 -12.61
CA GLY A 156 0.41 -2.23 -11.26
C GLY A 156 1.50 -3.24 -10.91
N TYR A 157 2.05 -3.95 -11.90
CA TYR A 157 3.09 -4.96 -11.71
C TYR A 157 4.47 -4.34 -11.50
N ILE A 158 4.70 -3.18 -12.10
CA ILE A 158 5.91 -2.37 -11.91
C ILE A 158 5.52 -0.96 -11.43
N GLN A 159 6.44 -0.30 -10.73
CA GLN A 159 6.26 1.02 -10.17
C GLN A 159 7.37 1.96 -10.67
N ARG A 160 6.98 3.19 -11.02
CA ARG A 160 7.92 4.27 -11.31
C ARG A 160 8.54 4.76 -10.01
N LEU A 161 9.86 4.90 -10.02
CA LEU A 161 10.60 5.53 -8.92
C LEU A 161 10.99 6.95 -9.29
N VAL A 162 11.71 7.12 -10.40
CA VAL A 162 12.30 8.41 -10.81
C VAL A 162 12.18 8.57 -12.31
N HIS A 163 11.82 9.78 -12.76
CA HIS A 163 11.87 10.14 -14.17
C HIS A 163 13.31 10.44 -14.58
N VAL A 164 13.82 9.70 -15.58
CA VAL A 164 15.22 9.83 -16.02
C VAL A 164 15.30 10.72 -17.24
N ARG A 165 14.54 10.40 -18.30
CA ARG A 165 14.46 11.15 -19.56
C ARG A 165 13.08 10.99 -20.15
N VAL A 166 12.66 11.90 -21.04
CA VAL A 166 11.42 11.89 -21.85
C VAL A 166 10.41 10.79 -21.49
N THR A 167 10.65 9.55 -21.93
CA THR A 167 9.81 8.37 -21.69
C THR A 167 10.45 7.31 -20.79
N ASP A 168 11.72 7.48 -20.39
CA ASP A 168 12.50 6.58 -19.56
C ASP A 168 12.32 6.86 -18.07
N TYR A 169 11.98 5.82 -17.32
CA TYR A 169 11.81 5.88 -15.87
C TYR A 169 12.67 4.81 -15.21
N LEU A 170 13.29 5.15 -14.09
CA LEU A 170 13.79 4.14 -13.18
C LEU A 170 12.58 3.45 -12.57
N THR A 171 12.51 2.14 -12.72
CA THR A 171 11.37 1.32 -12.30
C THR A 171 11.81 0.21 -11.35
N GLN A 172 10.86 -0.25 -10.54
CA GLN A 172 11.00 -1.42 -9.69
C GLN A 172 9.80 -2.34 -9.87
N ILE A 173 9.99 -3.62 -9.57
CA ILE A 173 8.86 -4.55 -9.44
C ILE A 173 8.00 -4.17 -8.23
N ASN A 174 6.68 -4.37 -8.34
CA ASN A 174 5.80 -4.25 -7.18
C ASN A 174 6.17 -5.32 -6.13
N PRO A 175 6.52 -4.93 -4.89
CA PRO A 175 6.98 -5.87 -3.87
C PRO A 175 6.02 -7.03 -3.61
N LEU A 176 4.71 -6.80 -3.74
CA LEU A 176 3.67 -7.79 -3.48
C LEU A 176 3.73 -8.99 -4.43
N ILE A 177 4.20 -8.78 -5.66
CA ILE A 177 4.29 -9.83 -6.67
C ILE A 177 5.71 -10.37 -6.84
N SER A 178 6.71 -9.70 -6.25
CA SER A 178 8.13 -10.03 -6.44
C SER A 178 8.43 -11.49 -6.08
N HIS A 179 7.88 -11.96 -4.96
CA HIS A 179 8.02 -13.35 -4.53
C HIS A 179 7.46 -14.34 -5.56
N PHE A 180 6.21 -14.11 -5.99
CA PHE A 180 5.55 -14.95 -6.99
C PHE A 180 6.36 -15.04 -8.28
N ILE A 181 6.89 -13.91 -8.79
CA ILE A 181 7.70 -13.91 -10.01
C ILE A 181 9.01 -14.71 -9.81
N LYS A 182 9.67 -14.59 -8.65
CA LYS A 182 10.88 -15.36 -8.34
C LYS A 182 10.61 -16.87 -8.27
N GLU A 183 9.50 -17.27 -7.67
CA GLU A 183 9.09 -18.67 -7.58
C GLU A 183 8.78 -19.25 -8.97
N GLN A 184 7.96 -18.55 -9.76
CA GLN A 184 7.63 -18.98 -11.12
C GLN A 184 8.89 -19.10 -11.98
N TRP A 185 9.81 -18.15 -11.85
CA TRP A 185 11.06 -18.19 -12.59
C TRP A 185 11.93 -19.37 -12.19
N SER A 186 12.07 -19.61 -10.89
CA SER A 186 12.85 -20.75 -10.39
C SER A 186 12.26 -22.08 -10.84
N ALA A 187 10.93 -22.21 -10.81
CA ALA A 187 10.23 -23.39 -11.30
C ALA A 187 10.40 -23.59 -12.82
N GLU A 188 10.35 -22.53 -13.61
CA GLU A 188 10.57 -22.59 -15.06
C GLU A 188 12.00 -23.03 -15.38
N LYS A 189 13.02 -22.49 -14.69
CA LYS A 189 14.42 -22.92 -14.84
C LYS A 189 14.59 -24.39 -14.50
N GLU A 190 14.08 -24.83 -13.34
CA GLU A 190 14.17 -26.22 -12.91
C GLU A 190 13.47 -27.15 -13.91
N SER A 191 12.28 -26.77 -14.37
CA SER A 191 11.53 -27.54 -15.38
C SER A 191 12.30 -27.67 -16.69
N LYS A 192 12.91 -26.59 -17.18
CA LYS A 192 13.70 -26.60 -18.43
C LYS A 192 14.96 -27.45 -18.30
N VAL A 193 15.71 -27.30 -17.22
CA VAL A 193 16.91 -28.12 -16.95
C VAL A 193 16.52 -29.59 -16.86
N LYS A 194 15.46 -29.91 -16.12
CA LYS A 194 14.95 -31.28 -16.00
C LYS A 194 14.51 -31.83 -17.37
N SER A 195 13.73 -31.08 -18.13
CA SER A 195 13.27 -31.42 -19.47
C SER A 195 14.45 -31.75 -20.40
N PHE A 196 15.47 -30.89 -20.41
CA PHE A 196 16.68 -31.12 -21.19
C PHE A 196 17.39 -32.42 -20.78
N LEU A 197 17.64 -32.61 -19.49
CA LEU A 197 18.36 -33.79 -18.99
C LEU A 197 17.60 -35.10 -19.22
N GLU A 198 16.27 -35.09 -19.16
CA GLU A 198 15.44 -36.30 -19.29
C GLU A 198 15.09 -36.63 -20.75
N TYR A 199 14.89 -35.63 -21.60
CA TYR A 199 14.35 -35.82 -22.95
C TYR A 199 15.36 -35.60 -24.08
N ASN A 200 16.50 -34.94 -23.83
CA ASN A 200 17.56 -34.85 -24.83
C ASN A 200 18.52 -36.04 -24.69
N TYR A 201 18.46 -36.96 -25.65
CA TYR A 201 19.31 -38.15 -25.69
C TYR A 201 20.81 -37.85 -25.68
N HIS A 202 21.21 -36.65 -26.11
CA HIS A 202 22.60 -36.20 -26.15
C HIS A 202 22.95 -35.21 -25.03
N ALA A 203 22.09 -35.01 -24.02
CA ALA A 203 22.29 -34.03 -22.95
C ALA A 203 23.66 -34.15 -22.27
N GLU A 204 24.07 -35.37 -21.89
CA GLU A 204 25.35 -35.59 -21.21
C GLU A 204 26.55 -35.19 -22.08
N LYS A 205 26.54 -35.58 -23.36
CA LYS A 205 27.59 -35.21 -24.31
C LYS A 205 27.62 -33.70 -24.57
N LEU A 206 26.46 -33.06 -24.69
CA LEU A 206 26.37 -31.61 -24.87
C LEU A 206 26.93 -30.86 -23.65
N LEU A 207 26.62 -31.32 -22.45
CA LEU A 207 27.15 -30.74 -21.22
C LEU A 207 28.65 -30.97 -21.10
N GLU A 208 29.15 -32.15 -21.47
CA GLU A 208 30.59 -32.45 -21.49
C GLU A 208 31.37 -31.48 -22.38
N LEU A 209 30.80 -31.06 -23.52
CA LEU A 209 31.41 -30.05 -24.40
C LEU A 209 31.48 -28.65 -23.76
N LEU A 210 30.59 -28.35 -22.82
CA LEU A 210 30.53 -27.08 -22.10
C LEU A 210 31.25 -27.11 -20.75
N GLU A 211 31.78 -28.25 -20.29
CA GLU A 211 32.52 -28.32 -19.02
C GLU A 211 33.80 -27.48 -19.10
N GLU A 212 34.11 -26.73 -18.04
CA GLU A 212 35.32 -25.87 -18.01
C GLU A 212 36.60 -26.69 -18.23
N ASP A 213 36.68 -27.86 -17.60
CA ASP A 213 37.82 -28.79 -17.70
C ASP A 213 38.04 -29.36 -19.13
N ASN A 214 37.09 -29.12 -20.03
CA ASN A 214 37.02 -29.71 -21.35
C ASN A 214 37.27 -28.71 -22.48
N GLN A 215 37.43 -27.42 -22.17
CA GLN A 215 37.60 -26.37 -23.18
C GLN A 215 38.89 -26.52 -24.00
N ASP A 216 39.97 -27.01 -23.39
CA ASP A 216 41.27 -27.19 -24.05
C ASP A 216 41.48 -28.60 -24.65
N LYS A 217 40.46 -29.47 -24.57
CA LYS A 217 40.61 -30.86 -24.99
C LYS A 217 40.08 -31.06 -26.42
N ASP A 218 40.94 -31.65 -27.26
CA ASP A 218 40.60 -32.05 -28.62
C ASP A 218 40.03 -33.47 -28.66
N PHE A 219 38.72 -33.59 -28.46
CA PHE A 219 37.97 -34.81 -28.77
C PHE A 219 37.03 -34.63 -29.97
N PRO A 220 36.82 -35.70 -30.76
CA PRO A 220 35.88 -35.71 -31.86
C PRO A 220 34.45 -35.61 -31.34
N VAL A 221 33.63 -34.81 -32.05
CA VAL A 221 32.24 -34.53 -31.74
C VAL A 221 31.36 -35.04 -32.87
N ASP A 222 30.43 -35.91 -32.53
CA ASP A 222 29.46 -36.42 -33.48
C ASP A 222 28.50 -35.30 -33.94
N LYS A 223 28.35 -35.16 -35.26
CA LYS A 223 27.40 -34.21 -35.85
C LYS A 223 25.97 -34.42 -35.37
N GLU A 224 25.55 -35.64 -35.01
CA GLU A 224 24.22 -35.90 -34.45
C GLU A 224 24.00 -35.22 -33.09
N VAL A 225 25.04 -35.17 -32.24
CA VAL A 225 25.01 -34.46 -30.96
C VAL A 225 24.70 -32.98 -31.20
N LEU A 226 25.36 -32.35 -32.18
CA LEU A 226 25.15 -30.94 -32.52
C LEU A 226 23.84 -30.68 -33.28
N LYS A 227 23.21 -31.69 -33.88
CA LYS A 227 21.86 -31.54 -34.45
C LYS A 227 20.79 -31.52 -33.37
N SER A 228 21.06 -32.11 -32.20
CA SER A 228 20.10 -32.17 -31.10
C SER A 228 19.83 -30.81 -30.44
N THR A 229 20.68 -29.81 -30.69
CA THR A 229 20.56 -28.42 -30.24
C THR A 229 19.77 -27.52 -31.21
N SER A 230 19.01 -28.13 -32.13
CA SER A 230 18.14 -27.40 -33.06
C SER A 230 17.09 -26.54 -32.34
N ARG A 231 16.40 -25.64 -33.06
CA ARG A 231 15.48 -24.57 -32.59
C ARG A 231 14.48 -24.91 -31.48
N TYR A 232 14.25 -26.17 -31.14
CA TYR A 232 13.32 -26.64 -30.12
C TYR A 232 14.00 -27.27 -28.90
N SER A 233 15.33 -27.32 -28.83
CA SER A 233 16.02 -27.77 -27.63
C SER A 233 15.90 -26.70 -26.54
N GLU A 234 15.30 -27.08 -25.43
CA GLU A 234 15.31 -26.30 -24.20
C GLU A 234 16.65 -26.52 -23.49
N GLY A 235 17.19 -25.52 -22.78
CA GLY A 235 18.41 -25.71 -21.98
C GLY A 235 19.68 -25.27 -22.70
N VAL A 236 20.14 -26.04 -23.69
CA VAL A 236 21.36 -25.75 -24.48
C VAL A 236 20.98 -25.50 -25.94
N ARG A 237 21.55 -24.45 -26.52
CA ARG A 237 21.32 -24.01 -27.89
C ARG A 237 22.61 -24.05 -28.69
N GLY A 238 22.47 -24.17 -30.00
CA GLY A 238 23.62 -24.06 -30.88
C GLY A 238 23.29 -23.60 -32.28
N GLN A 239 24.32 -23.10 -32.96
CA GLN A 239 24.21 -22.56 -34.30
C GLN A 239 25.56 -22.63 -35.04
N ASP A 240 25.50 -22.86 -36.35
CA ASP A 240 26.67 -22.74 -37.24
C ASP A 240 27.18 -21.29 -37.29
N ASP A 241 28.50 -21.12 -37.22
CA ASP A 241 29.19 -19.83 -37.18
C ASP A 241 28.87 -18.94 -38.40
N ASP A 242 28.74 -19.54 -39.58
CA ASP A 242 28.28 -18.88 -40.80
C ASP A 242 27.61 -19.87 -41.76
N ARG A 243 26.38 -19.60 -42.20
CA ARG A 243 25.60 -20.55 -43.04
C ARG A 243 26.21 -20.84 -44.42
N GLU A 244 27.08 -19.96 -44.91
CA GLU A 244 27.70 -20.08 -46.25
C GLU A 244 29.17 -20.54 -46.19
N ASN A 245 29.90 -20.26 -45.10
CA ASN A 245 31.32 -20.61 -44.91
C ASN A 245 31.61 -21.02 -43.45
N SER A 246 30.80 -21.93 -42.88
CA SER A 246 30.91 -22.32 -41.47
C SER A 246 32.32 -22.83 -41.14
N THR A 247 32.97 -22.18 -40.17
CA THR A 247 34.28 -22.62 -39.63
C THR A 247 34.14 -23.52 -38.40
N GLY A 248 32.91 -23.64 -37.88
CA GLY A 248 32.59 -24.40 -36.68
C GLY A 248 31.17 -24.15 -36.18
N TYR A 249 30.94 -24.57 -34.95
CA TYR A 249 29.63 -24.61 -34.32
C TYR A 249 29.68 -23.96 -32.95
N TRP A 250 28.82 -22.97 -32.70
CA TRP A 250 28.65 -22.37 -31.39
C TRP A 250 27.63 -23.14 -30.57
N LEU A 251 27.96 -23.37 -29.31
CA LEU A 251 27.12 -24.02 -28.32
C LEU A 251 27.04 -23.12 -27.08
N TRP A 252 25.85 -22.89 -26.54
CA TRP A 252 25.69 -22.03 -25.35
C TRP A 252 24.45 -22.42 -24.53
N PHE A 253 24.43 -22.04 -23.26
CA PHE A 253 23.23 -22.18 -22.44
C PHE A 253 22.17 -21.15 -22.84
N GLU A 254 20.91 -21.55 -22.88
CA GLU A 254 19.82 -20.57 -22.93
C GLU A 254 19.90 -19.67 -21.69
N ASP A 255 19.75 -18.36 -21.89
CA ASP A 255 20.00 -17.33 -20.88
C ASP A 255 19.54 -17.77 -19.48
N TYR A 256 20.38 -17.49 -18.47
CA TYR A 256 20.09 -17.70 -17.05
C TYR A 256 19.95 -19.16 -16.59
N LEU A 257 20.21 -20.15 -17.45
CA LEU A 257 20.14 -21.57 -17.09
C LEU A 257 21.48 -22.15 -16.61
N LEU A 258 22.62 -21.54 -16.96
CA LEU A 258 23.96 -21.99 -16.57
C LEU A 258 24.03 -22.32 -15.07
N GLU A 259 23.69 -21.35 -14.20
CA GLU A 259 23.73 -21.54 -12.74
C GLU A 259 22.84 -22.70 -12.25
N GLU A 260 21.71 -22.94 -12.92
CA GLU A 260 20.80 -24.03 -12.54
C GLU A 260 21.32 -25.39 -13.01
N PHE A 261 21.98 -25.44 -14.17
CA PHE A 261 22.72 -26.62 -14.61
C PHE A 261 23.85 -26.97 -13.66
N GLU A 262 24.71 -26.00 -13.31
CA GLU A 262 25.82 -26.20 -12.36
C GLU A 262 25.33 -26.72 -11.01
N LYS A 263 24.26 -26.11 -10.49
CA LYS A 263 23.63 -26.53 -9.23
C LYS A 263 23.06 -27.94 -9.31
N LYS A 264 22.48 -28.35 -10.45
CA LYS A 264 21.84 -29.65 -10.60
C LYS A 264 22.83 -30.78 -10.82
N THR A 265 23.89 -30.53 -11.58
CA THR A 265 24.90 -31.54 -11.95
C THR A 265 26.10 -31.55 -11.01
N GLY A 266 26.34 -30.46 -10.28
CA GLY A 266 27.51 -30.28 -9.42
C GLY A 266 28.81 -30.06 -10.18
N LYS A 267 28.74 -29.67 -11.46
CA LYS A 267 29.88 -29.41 -12.35
C LYS A 267 29.93 -27.92 -12.73
N SER A 268 31.10 -27.45 -13.12
CA SER A 268 31.31 -26.09 -13.64
C SER A 268 31.32 -26.08 -15.16
N TYR A 269 30.65 -25.10 -15.76
CA TYR A 269 30.52 -24.98 -17.21
C TYR A 269 30.87 -23.58 -17.70
N VAL A 270 31.31 -23.48 -18.96
CA VAL A 270 31.36 -22.21 -19.68
C VAL A 270 29.98 -21.87 -20.26
N ASP A 271 29.65 -20.58 -20.29
CA ASP A 271 28.37 -20.11 -20.83
C ASP A 271 28.24 -20.40 -22.34
N GLU A 272 29.36 -20.29 -23.07
CA GLU A 272 29.49 -20.55 -24.49
C GLU A 272 30.79 -21.27 -24.84
N ALA A 273 30.74 -22.14 -25.86
CA ALA A 273 31.89 -22.85 -26.41
C ALA A 273 31.82 -22.90 -27.94
N PHE A 274 32.98 -22.77 -28.58
CA PHE A 274 33.13 -22.91 -30.03
C PHE A 274 33.76 -24.25 -30.39
N ILE A 275 33.11 -24.99 -31.28
CA ILE A 275 33.55 -26.30 -31.76
C ILE A 275 34.02 -26.15 -33.21
N SER A 276 35.34 -26.25 -33.42
CA SER A 276 35.92 -26.19 -34.77
C SER A 276 35.40 -27.33 -35.65
N LEU A 277 35.18 -27.05 -36.94
CA LEU A 277 34.72 -28.04 -37.92
C LEU A 277 35.64 -29.26 -38.03
N GLN A 278 36.94 -29.12 -37.74
CA GLN A 278 37.92 -30.22 -37.73
C GLN A 278 37.63 -31.26 -36.65
N ARG A 279 36.93 -30.88 -35.57
CA ARG A 279 36.53 -31.76 -34.48
C ARG A 279 35.21 -32.48 -34.78
N ILE A 280 34.44 -32.04 -35.79
CA ILE A 280 33.12 -32.59 -36.07
C ILE A 280 33.25 -33.80 -37.00
N THR A 281 32.91 -34.98 -36.50
CA THR A 281 32.87 -36.22 -37.28
C THR A 281 31.46 -36.50 -37.76
N GLY A 282 31.31 -36.92 -39.01
CA GLY A 282 30.04 -37.41 -39.54
C GLY A 282 30.15 -38.86 -39.94
N ASP A 283 29.10 -39.65 -39.70
CA ASP A 283 28.91 -40.93 -40.39
C ASP A 283 28.73 -40.65 -41.89
N GLU A 284 29.83 -40.62 -42.63
CA GLU A 284 29.83 -41.07 -44.02
C GLU A 284 30.00 -42.60 -44.01
N VAL A 285 28.92 -43.33 -43.73
CA VAL A 285 28.80 -44.69 -44.29
C VAL A 285 28.35 -44.52 -45.73
N THR A 286 29.30 -44.21 -46.59
CA THR A 286 29.22 -44.45 -48.03
C THR A 286 30.16 -45.58 -48.36
N ALA A 287 29.60 -46.79 -48.37
CA ALA A 287 30.10 -47.92 -49.14
C ALA A 287 28.92 -48.54 -49.89
#